data_AF-R1CQP6-F1
#
_entry.id   AF-R1CQP6-F1
#
_cell.length_a   1.000
_cell.length_b   1.000
_cell.length_c   1.000
_cell.angle_alpha   90.00
_cell.angle_beta   90.00
_cell.angle_gamma   90.00
#
_symmetry.space_group_name_H-M   'P 1'
#
loop_
_entity.id
_entity.type
_entity.pdbx_description
1 polymer ?
#
loop_
_entity_poly.entity_id
_entity_poly.type
_entity_poly.pdbx_seq_one_letter_code
_entity_poly.pdbx_strand_id
1 'polypeptide(L)'
;MPTVGILRDPLFEALGRSYTEDEFQELCFEFGIELDDVEEEEDAGTKTRGAASGEKVVTYKIEVPANRYDILCLEGMKRALRVFLGLDSPPTYTLSPPEPQLRITVEPP
;
A
#
# COMPACT_ATOMS: atom_id res chain seq x y z
N MET A 1 -2.46 -7.65 15.54
CA MET A 1 -1.35 -7.67 14.56
C MET A 1 -1.08 -6.22 14.14
N PRO A 2 0.00 -5.79 13.47
CA PRO A 2 0.03 -4.41 12.96
C PRO A 2 -1.15 -4.20 12.00
N THR A 3 -1.92 -3.14 12.25
CA THR A 3 -3.05 -2.74 11.41
C THR A 3 -2.60 -1.64 10.46
N VAL A 4 -2.84 -1.82 9.17
CA VAL A 4 -2.48 -0.86 8.12
C VAL A 4 -3.77 -0.29 7.54
N GLY A 5 -3.92 1.03 7.61
CA GLY A 5 -5.02 1.74 6.95
C GLY A 5 -4.67 2.02 5.49
N ILE A 6 -5.45 1.47 4.57
CA ILE A 6 -5.24 1.63 3.12
C ILE A 6 -6.51 2.15 2.47
N LEU A 7 -6.37 3.16 1.61
CA LEU A 7 -7.49 3.67 0.82
C LEU A 7 -7.95 2.61 -0.18
N ARG A 8 -9.25 2.28 -0.16
CA ARG A 8 -9.86 1.24 -1.00
C ARG A 8 -9.70 1.55 -2.48
N ASP A 9 -10.08 2.76 -2.90
CA ASP A 9 -10.17 3.09 -4.32
C ASP A 9 -8.78 3.09 -5.01
N PRO A 10 -7.73 3.71 -4.42
CA PRO A 10 -6.37 3.57 -4.94
C PRO A 10 -5.86 2.12 -4.96
N LEU A 11 -6.23 1.29 -3.98
CA LEU A 11 -5.87 -0.13 -3.98
C LEU A 11 -6.52 -0.86 -5.15
N PHE A 12 -7.82 -0.67 -5.37
CA PHE A 12 -8.57 -1.34 -6.43
C PHE A 12 -8.13 -0.88 -7.83
N GLU A 13 -7.91 0.43 -8.02
CA GLU A 13 -7.31 0.97 -9.24
C GLU A 13 -5.95 0.31 -9.52
N ALA A 14 -5.12 0.19 -8.48
CA ALA A 14 -3.82 -0.42 -8.57
C ALA A 14 -3.84 -1.94 -8.86
N LEU A 15 -4.87 -2.65 -8.40
CA LEU A 15 -5.12 -4.06 -8.73
C LEU A 15 -5.72 -4.22 -10.14
N GLY A 16 -6.30 -3.16 -10.72
CA GLY A 16 -6.94 -3.18 -12.03
C GLY A 16 -8.33 -3.81 -12.02
N ARG A 17 -8.94 -3.97 -10.84
CA ARG A 17 -10.26 -4.55 -10.61
C ARG A 17 -10.86 -3.93 -9.35
N SER A 18 -12.16 -3.65 -9.40
CA SER A 18 -12.95 -3.36 -8.21
C SER A 18 -13.42 -4.66 -7.57
N TYR A 19 -13.38 -4.72 -6.24
CA TYR A 19 -13.86 -5.85 -5.46
C TYR A 19 -15.08 -5.42 -4.65
N THR A 20 -16.00 -6.33 -4.38
CA THR A 20 -16.93 -6.15 -3.26
C THR A 20 -16.17 -6.40 -1.95
N GLU A 21 -16.77 -6.00 -0.82
CA GLU A 21 -16.17 -6.26 0.50
C GLU A 21 -15.97 -7.76 0.73
N ASP A 22 -16.98 -8.59 0.44
CA ASP A 22 -16.88 -10.07 0.53
C ASP A 22 -15.77 -10.63 -0.36
N GLU A 23 -15.65 -10.16 -1.61
CA GLU A 23 -14.60 -10.61 -2.53
C GLU A 23 -13.20 -10.21 -2.04
N PHE A 24 -13.08 -9.03 -1.45
CA PHE A 24 -11.81 -8.56 -0.90
C PHE A 24 -11.45 -9.30 0.39
N GLN A 25 -12.44 -9.60 1.24
CA GLN A 25 -12.25 -10.39 2.44
C GLN A 25 -11.77 -11.82 2.11
N GLU A 26 -12.36 -12.45 1.09
CA GLU A 26 -11.91 -13.76 0.62
C GLU A 26 -10.46 -13.69 0.09
N LEU A 27 -10.12 -12.65 -0.70
CA LEU A 27 -8.75 -12.43 -1.18
C LEU A 27 -7.76 -12.26 0.00
N CYS A 28 -8.13 -11.49 1.01
CA CYS A 28 -7.34 -11.32 2.22
C CYS A 28 -7.11 -12.67 2.91
N PHE A 29 -8.17 -13.47 3.07
CA PHE A 29 -8.10 -14.80 3.69
C PHE A 29 -7.19 -15.76 2.91
N GLU A 30 -7.34 -15.85 1.59
CA GLU A 30 -6.48 -16.67 0.72
C GLU A 30 -5.01 -16.25 0.79
N PHE A 31 -4.74 -14.94 0.91
CA PHE A 31 -3.39 -14.40 1.03
C PHE A 31 -2.80 -14.54 2.44
N GLY A 32 -3.63 -14.72 3.47
CA GLY A 32 -3.23 -14.83 4.88
C GLY A 32 -3.12 -13.50 5.61
N ILE A 33 -3.96 -12.52 5.25
CA ILE A 33 -4.17 -11.25 5.96
C ILE A 33 -5.68 -11.11 6.29
N GLU A 34 -6.04 -10.16 7.14
CA GLU A 34 -7.43 -10.01 7.59
C GLU A 34 -7.91 -8.57 7.37
N LEU A 35 -9.10 -8.42 6.77
CA LEU A 35 -9.81 -7.14 6.75
C LEU A 35 -10.54 -6.99 8.09
N ASP A 36 -10.03 -6.14 8.96
CA ASP A 36 -10.51 -5.95 10.35
C ASP A 36 -11.69 -4.98 10.42
N ASP A 37 -11.59 -3.86 9.70
CA ASP A 37 -12.59 -2.79 9.74
C ASP A 37 -12.61 -1.97 8.44
N VAL A 38 -13.75 -1.35 8.16
CA VAL A 38 -13.98 -0.48 7.00
C VAL A 38 -14.52 0.86 7.49
N GLU A 39 -13.70 1.90 7.36
CA GLU A 39 -14.08 3.26 7.73
C GLU A 39 -14.48 4.05 6.48
N GLU A 40 -15.71 4.55 6.47
CA GLU A 40 -16.18 5.51 5.47
C GLU A 40 -16.20 6.91 6.08
N GLU A 41 -15.35 7.80 5.58
CA GLU A 41 -15.36 9.21 5.95
C GLU A 41 -15.81 10.06 4.75
N GLU A 42 -16.67 11.05 4.99
CA GLU A 42 -16.89 12.08 3.97
C GLU A 42 -15.66 12.99 3.97
N ASP A 43 -15.04 13.19 2.81
CA ASP A 43 -13.89 14.08 2.65
C ASP A 43 -14.35 15.50 3.04
N ALA A 44 -14.10 15.84 4.31
CA ALA A 44 -14.27 17.19 4.82
C ALA A 44 -13.08 18.00 4.30
N GLY A 45 -13.05 18.19 2.97
CA GLY A 45 -11.96 18.78 2.22
C GLY A 45 -11.34 19.89 3.03
N THR A 46 -10.05 19.75 3.32
CA THR A 46 -9.33 20.60 4.25
C THR A 46 -9.74 22.04 4.00
N LYS A 47 -10.34 22.72 4.99
CA LYS A 47 -10.81 24.11 4.92
C LYS A 47 -9.77 25.12 4.40
N THR A 48 -8.55 24.68 4.11
CA THR A 48 -7.41 25.41 3.57
C THR A 48 -7.24 25.35 2.06
N ARG A 49 -7.98 24.51 1.29
CA ARG A 49 -7.81 24.43 -0.19
C ARG A 49 -9.10 24.29 -0.98
N GLY A 50 -10.09 25.17 -0.74
CA GLY A 50 -11.04 25.68 -1.74
C GLY A 50 -11.91 24.73 -2.59
N ALA A 51 -11.81 23.42 -2.46
CA ALA A 51 -12.60 22.44 -3.19
C ALA A 51 -13.09 21.39 -2.20
N ALA A 52 -14.32 21.57 -1.71
CA ALA A 52 -15.05 20.50 -1.04
C ALA A 52 -15.56 19.55 -2.14
N SER A 53 -14.77 18.54 -2.49
CA SER A 53 -15.32 17.36 -3.13
C SER A 53 -15.97 16.57 -2.00
N GLY A 54 -17.30 16.50 -1.94
CA GLY A 54 -18.03 15.67 -0.96
C GLY A 54 -17.88 14.18 -1.27
N GLU A 55 -16.67 13.76 -1.61
CA GLU A 55 -16.35 12.41 -2.03
C GLU A 55 -16.19 11.54 -0.79
N LYS A 56 -16.76 10.35 -0.82
CA LYS A 56 -16.66 9.40 0.29
C LYS A 56 -15.33 8.69 0.17
N VAL A 57 -14.47 8.86 1.15
CA VAL A 57 -13.18 8.18 1.25
C VAL A 57 -13.37 6.93 2.09
N VAL A 58 -13.12 5.78 1.49
CA VAL A 58 -13.21 4.48 2.18
C VAL A 58 -11.82 3.97 2.50
N THR A 59 -11.57 3.71 3.78
CA THR A 59 -10.31 3.19 4.31
C THR A 59 -10.52 1.78 4.84
N TYR A 60 -9.72 0.84 4.34
CA TYR A 60 -9.66 -0.53 4.85
C TYR A 60 -8.56 -0.64 5.90
N LYS A 61 -8.94 -1.13 7.08
CA LYS A 61 -8.00 -1.52 8.12
C LYS A 61 -7.68 -2.99 7.96
N ILE A 62 -6.43 -3.27 7.61
CA ILE A 62 -5.98 -4.62 7.30
C ILE A 62 -4.98 -5.04 8.35
N GLU A 63 -5.26 -6.13 9.07
CA GLU A 63 -4.31 -6.78 9.96
C GLU A 63 -3.32 -7.62 9.14
N VAL A 64 -2.03 -7.33 9.32
CA VAL A 64 -0.94 -8.02 8.62
C VAL A 64 -0.01 -8.71 9.62
N PRO A 65 0.57 -9.87 9.30
CA PRO A 65 1.46 -10.56 10.23
C PRO A 65 2.72 -9.72 10.50
N ALA A 66 3.18 -9.70 11.76
CA ALA A 66 4.23 -8.79 12.22
C ALA A 66 5.61 -8.97 11.55
N ASN A 67 5.81 -10.06 10.82
CA ASN A 67 7.03 -10.38 10.08
C ASN A 67 6.99 -9.94 8.60
N ARG A 68 5.89 -9.36 8.11
CA ARG A 68 5.72 -8.92 6.73
C ARG A 68 5.83 -7.40 6.60
N TYR A 69 7.06 -6.90 6.66
CA TYR A 69 7.35 -5.45 6.56
C TYR A 69 7.07 -4.86 5.18
N ASP A 70 7.01 -5.70 4.14
CA ASP A 70 6.81 -5.30 2.75
C ASP A 70 5.37 -4.89 2.43
N ILE A 71 4.40 -5.13 3.31
CA ILE A 71 2.96 -4.81 3.10
C ILE A 71 2.44 -3.78 4.10
N LEU A 72 3.32 -2.95 4.67
CA LEU A 72 2.97 -1.86 5.59
C LEU A 72 2.54 -0.56 4.89
N CYS A 73 2.43 -0.58 3.56
CA CYS A 73 1.99 0.55 2.75
C CYS A 73 1.20 0.07 1.52
N LEU A 74 0.50 0.98 0.86
CA LEU A 74 -0.29 0.71 -0.35
C LEU A 74 0.54 0.07 -1.46
N GLU A 75 1.74 0.60 -1.73
CA GLU A 75 2.62 0.15 -2.81
C GLU A 75 3.10 -1.28 -2.58
N GLY A 76 3.39 -1.60 -1.32
CA GLY A 76 3.81 -2.90 -0.86
C GLY A 76 2.70 -3.93 -0.98
N MET A 77 1.52 -3.60 -0.44
CA MET A 77 0.35 -4.47 -0.50
C MET A 77 -0.13 -4.71 -1.92
N LYS A 78 -0.24 -3.65 -2.74
CA LYS A 78 -0.51 -3.75 -4.19
C LYS A 78 0.42 -4.77 -4.83
N ARG A 79 1.73 -4.59 -4.65
CA ARG A 79 2.75 -5.43 -5.29
C ARG A 79 2.63 -6.88 -4.86
N ALA A 80 2.46 -7.13 -3.57
CA ALA A 80 2.34 -8.48 -3.04
C ALA A 80 1.07 -9.19 -3.56
N LEU A 81 -0.08 -8.50 -3.54
CA LEU A 81 -1.34 -9.04 -4.05
C LEU A 81 -1.31 -9.28 -5.56
N ARG A 82 -0.71 -8.38 -6.36
CA ARG A 82 -0.58 -8.57 -7.82
C ARG A 82 0.30 -9.77 -8.17
N VAL A 83 1.38 -9.98 -7.43
CA VAL A 83 2.24 -11.17 -7.59
C VAL A 83 1.48 -12.44 -7.19
N PHE A 84 0.73 -12.41 -6.08
CA PHE A 84 -0.10 -13.54 -5.64
C PHE A 84 -1.16 -13.93 -6.67
N LEU A 85 -1.85 -12.94 -7.24
CA LEU A 85 -2.85 -13.11 -8.29
C LEU A 85 -2.25 -13.48 -9.67
N GLY A 86 -0.92 -13.57 -9.79
CA GLY A 86 -0.24 -13.87 -11.05
C GLY A 86 -0.31 -12.76 -12.09
N LEU A 87 -0.67 -11.54 -11.70
CA LEU A 87 -0.75 -10.37 -12.59
C LEU A 87 0.63 -9.79 -12.93
N ASP A 88 1.57 -9.87 -11.97
CA ASP A 88 2.95 -9.40 -12.13
C ASP A 88 3.95 -10.49 -11.71
N SER A 89 5.15 -10.45 -12.30
CA SER A 89 6.29 -11.20 -11.78
C SER A 89 6.90 -10.53 -10.55
N PRO A 90 7.49 -11.28 -9.59
CA PRO A 90 8.24 -10.69 -8.48
C PRO A 90 9.30 -9.70 -8.98
N PRO A 91 9.37 -8.47 -8.44
CA PRO A 91 10.30 -7.47 -8.93
C PRO A 91 11.73 -7.79 -8.51
N THR A 92 12.68 -7.43 -9.37
CA THR A 92 14.12 -7.47 -9.06
C THR A 92 14.57 -6.08 -8.64
N TYR A 93 15.12 -5.96 -7.44
CA TYR A 93 15.67 -4.71 -6.93
C TYR A 93 17.17 -4.63 -7.23
N THR A 94 17.59 -3.56 -7.88
CA THR A 94 19.01 -3.28 -8.18
C THR A 94 19.40 -1.93 -7.61
N LEU A 95 20.62 -1.82 -7.09
CA LEU A 95 21.17 -0.55 -6.65
C LEU A 95 21.56 0.28 -7.87
N SER A 96 21.03 1.49 -7.98
CA SER A 96 21.55 2.50 -8.91
C SER A 96 22.59 3.33 -8.16
N PRO A 97 23.88 3.23 -8.49
CA PRO A 97 24.89 4.06 -7.85
C PRO A 97 24.66 5.54 -8.21
N PRO A 98 24.92 6.48 -7.29
CA PRO A 98 24.85 7.90 -7.60
C PRO A 98 25.94 8.28 -8.61
N GLU A 99 25.61 9.17 -9.53
CA GLU A 99 26.57 9.77 -10.47
C GLU A 99 26.66 11.29 -10.20
N PRO A 100 27.82 11.83 -9.78
CA PRO A 100 29.13 11.17 -9.62
C PRO A 100 29.30 10.41 -8.29
N GLN A 101 30.12 9.36 -8.30
CA GLN A 101 30.60 8.70 -7.07
C GLN A 101 31.77 9.50 -6.48
N LEU A 102 31.57 10.06 -5.27
CA LEU A 102 32.60 10.83 -4.58
C LEU A 102 33.35 9.96 -3.57
N ARG A 103 34.68 10.07 -3.53
CA ARG A 103 35.55 9.40 -2.55
C ARG A 103 36.46 10.43 -1.89
N ILE A 104 36.41 10.52 -0.56
CA ILE A 104 37.32 11.35 0.23
C ILE A 104 38.29 10.41 0.96
N THR A 105 39.58 10.72 0.92
CA THR A 105 40.63 10.01 1.66
C THR A 105 41.23 11.01 2.64
N VAL A 106 41.24 10.68 3.93
CA VAL A 106 41.81 11.51 5.00
C VAL A 106 43.12 10.87 5.43
N GLU A 107 44.22 11.62 5.36
CA GLU A 107 45.50 11.16 5.91
C GLU A 107 45.49 11.30 7.45
N PRO A 108 46.05 10.32 8.17
CA PRO A 108 46.21 10.43 9.63
C PRO A 108 47.13 11.61 9.99
N PRO A 109 46.97 12.18 11.20
CA PRO A 109 47.76 13.34 11.66
C PRO A 109 49.24 13.02 11.88
#